data_AF-A0A6G2BD90-F1
#
_entry.id   AF-A0A6G2BD90-F1
#
_cell.length_a   1.000
_cell.length_b   1.000
_cell.length_c   1.000
_cell.angle_alpha   90.00
_cell.angle_beta   90.00
_cell.angle_gamma   90.00
#
_symmetry.space_group_name_H-M   'P 1'
#
loop_
_entity.id
_entity.type
_entity.pdbx_description
1 polymer ?
#
loop_
_entity_poly.entity_id
_entity_poly.type
_entity_poly.pdbx_seq_one_letter_code
_entity_poly.pdbx_strand_id
1 'polypeptide(L)'
;MGVRRWWRSRKASAQIERIVDAVNSGHALVADATAYEASGVRQGVAGVLEVYDDHVHFTANSELTAADGGWRTSRSQIAGVRDGDEPGELVIAFRTPGPFQTIVVTPFMHSDKWRTLAAG
;
A
#
# COMPACT_ATOMS: atom_id res chain seq x y z
N MET A 1 -7.05 -19.35 6.46
CA MET A 1 -8.07 -18.34 6.80
C MET A 1 -7.79 -17.10 5.97
N GLY A 2 -8.61 -16.85 4.94
CA GLY A 2 -8.22 -15.98 3.83
C GLY A 2 -8.37 -14.48 4.09
N VAL A 3 -7.65 -13.71 3.28
CA VAL A 3 -7.80 -12.26 2.98
C VAL A 3 -9.22 -11.78 3.29
N ARG A 4 -10.23 -12.37 2.68
CA ARG A 4 -11.64 -12.01 2.88
C ARG A 4 -12.14 -11.95 4.33
N ARG A 5 -11.52 -12.59 5.33
CA ARG A 5 -11.96 -12.56 6.74
C ARG A 5 -11.30 -11.42 7.52
N TRP A 6 -10.02 -11.19 7.30
CA TRP A 6 -9.27 -10.06 7.87
C TRP A 6 -9.74 -8.73 7.25
N TRP A 7 -9.99 -8.70 5.93
CA TRP A 7 -10.52 -7.53 5.21
C TRP A 7 -12.01 -7.25 5.53
N ARG A 8 -12.80 -8.28 5.89
CA ARG A 8 -14.21 -8.14 6.28
C ARG A 8 -14.42 -7.45 7.63
N SER A 9 -13.44 -7.46 8.53
CA SER A 9 -13.57 -6.73 9.81
C SER A 9 -13.44 -5.21 9.62
N ARG A 10 -12.97 -4.75 8.45
CA ARG A 10 -12.77 -3.33 8.10
C ARG A 10 -13.86 -2.73 7.18
N LYS A 11 -15.08 -3.28 7.12
CA LYS A 11 -16.26 -2.75 6.34
C LYS A 11 -16.27 -1.21 6.32
N ALA A 12 -16.39 -0.49 5.20
CA ALA A 12 -17.25 -0.67 4.02
C ALA A 12 -16.70 0.12 2.81
N SER A 13 -16.89 -0.40 1.58
CA SER A 13 -17.09 0.36 0.32
C SER A 13 -16.88 -0.51 -0.93
N ALA A 14 -17.60 -0.21 -2.02
CA ALA A 14 -17.46 -0.84 -3.35
C ALA A 14 -16.05 -0.72 -3.96
N GLN A 15 -15.22 0.17 -3.42
CA GLN A 15 -13.79 0.26 -3.73
C GLN A 15 -13.04 -1.02 -3.29
N ILE A 16 -13.44 -1.64 -2.17
CA ILE A 16 -12.83 -2.87 -1.65
C ILE A 16 -13.10 -4.08 -2.57
N GLU A 17 -14.28 -4.17 -3.18
CA GLU A 17 -14.59 -5.25 -4.14
C GLU A 17 -13.76 -5.10 -5.41
N ARG A 18 -13.63 -3.87 -5.94
CA ARG A 18 -12.76 -3.57 -7.08
C ARG A 18 -11.29 -3.93 -6.81
N ILE A 19 -10.81 -3.62 -5.61
CA ILE A 19 -9.46 -3.96 -5.14
C ILE A 19 -9.26 -5.48 -5.07
N VAL A 20 -10.22 -6.22 -4.51
CA VAL A 20 -10.15 -7.69 -4.42
C VAL A 20 -10.13 -8.33 -5.82
N ASP A 21 -10.94 -7.82 -6.75
CA ASP A 21 -10.95 -8.34 -8.12
C ASP A 21 -9.67 -7.99 -8.88
N ALA A 22 -9.12 -6.78 -8.69
CA ALA A 22 -7.83 -6.39 -9.25
C ALA A 22 -6.66 -7.25 -8.72
N VAL A 23 -6.68 -7.59 -7.43
CA VAL A 23 -5.69 -8.50 -6.83
C VAL A 23 -5.84 -9.93 -7.34
N ASN A 24 -7.06 -10.46 -7.39
CA ASN A 24 -7.31 -11.83 -7.86
C ASN A 24 -6.98 -12.01 -9.34
N SER A 25 -7.15 -10.96 -10.14
CA SER A 25 -6.78 -10.94 -11.56
C SER A 25 -5.29 -10.66 -11.78
N GLY A 26 -4.54 -10.32 -10.71
CA GLY A 26 -3.10 -10.09 -10.75
C GLY A 26 -2.67 -8.72 -11.26
N HIS A 27 -3.62 -7.79 -11.44
CA HIS A 27 -3.42 -6.42 -11.94
C HIS A 27 -3.12 -5.40 -10.83
N ALA A 28 -3.27 -5.78 -9.56
CA ALA A 28 -2.90 -4.93 -8.43
C ALA A 28 -2.28 -5.75 -7.29
N LEU A 29 -1.38 -5.12 -6.54
CA LEU A 29 -0.90 -5.62 -5.25
C LEU A 29 -1.50 -4.78 -4.14
N VAL A 30 -1.99 -5.42 -3.09
CA VAL A 30 -2.64 -4.71 -1.97
C VAL A 30 -2.16 -5.27 -0.64
N ALA A 31 -1.76 -4.38 0.26
CA ALA A 31 -1.25 -4.74 1.58
C ALA A 31 -1.67 -3.72 2.63
N ASP A 32 -1.68 -4.14 3.89
CA ASP A 32 -1.60 -3.20 5.00
C ASP A 32 -0.39 -2.32 4.86
N ALA A 33 -0.55 -1.07 5.23
CA ALA A 33 0.49 -0.08 5.10
C ALA A 33 0.51 0.88 6.28
N THR A 34 1.71 1.29 6.66
CA THR A 34 1.95 2.43 7.55
C THR A 34 2.80 3.43 6.79
N ALA A 35 2.23 4.59 6.48
CA ALA A 35 2.92 5.66 5.77
C ALA A 35 3.61 6.61 6.74
N TYR A 36 4.84 7.01 6.43
CA TYR A 36 5.67 7.92 7.22
C TYR A 36 5.99 9.17 6.41
N GLU A 37 5.65 10.32 6.97
CA GLU A 37 5.89 11.62 6.33
C GLU A 37 7.38 11.99 6.30
N ALA A 38 7.76 12.77 5.29
CA ALA A 38 9.12 13.29 5.14
C ALA A 38 9.50 14.35 6.19
N SER A 39 8.52 14.91 6.91
CA SER A 39 8.66 16.05 7.84
C SER A 39 9.39 15.71 9.16
N GLY A 40 9.88 14.49 9.33
CA GLY A 40 10.66 14.07 10.52
C GLY A 40 9.82 13.76 11.75
N VAL A 41 8.51 14.05 11.72
CA VAL A 41 7.55 13.61 12.73
C VAL A 41 7.15 12.17 12.40
N ARG A 42 7.64 11.21 13.18
CA ARG A 42 7.33 9.77 13.03
C ARG A 42 5.90 9.43 13.47
N GLN A 43 4.90 10.17 13.01
CA GLN A 43 3.52 9.72 13.12
C GLN A 43 3.22 8.84 11.91
N GLY A 44 3.26 7.52 12.13
CA GLY A 44 2.86 6.55 11.13
C GLY A 44 1.35 6.62 10.89
N VAL A 45 0.95 6.82 9.64
CA VAL A 45 -0.45 6.80 9.23
C VAL A 45 -0.79 5.38 8.79
N ALA A 46 -1.61 4.68 9.58
CA ALA A 46 -2.07 3.35 9.23
C ALA A 46 -3.13 3.42 8.11
N GLY A 47 -3.00 2.52 7.13
CA GLY A 47 -3.84 2.50 5.94
C GLY A 47 -3.64 1.25 5.09
N VAL A 48 -3.99 1.38 3.83
CA VAL A 48 -3.84 0.36 2.80
C VAL A 48 -3.01 0.94 1.67
N LEU A 49 -2.04 0.18 1.18
CA LEU A 49 -1.32 0.52 -0.04
C LEU A 49 -1.77 -0.40 -1.17
N GLU A 50 -2.15 0.23 -2.26
CA GLU A 50 -2.53 -0.40 -3.51
C GLU A 50 -1.47 -0.03 -4.57
N VAL A 51 -0.91 -1.04 -5.23
CA VAL A 51 0.07 -0.85 -6.31
C VAL A 51 -0.53 -1.43 -7.57
N TYR A 52 -0.83 -0.53 -8.51
CA TYR A 52 -1.28 -0.84 -9.85
C TYR A 52 -0.09 -0.83 -10.82
N ASP A 53 -0.34 -1.19 -12.08
CA ASP A 53 0.70 -1.22 -13.10
C ASP A 53 1.39 0.15 -13.31
N ASP A 54 0.62 1.24 -13.28
CA ASP A 54 1.08 2.61 -13.58
C ASP A 54 1.24 3.52 -12.34
N HIS A 55 0.50 3.24 -11.26
CA HIS A 55 0.41 4.10 -10.10
C HIS A 55 0.35 3.34 -8.77
N VAL A 56 0.64 4.08 -7.71
CA VAL A 56 0.52 3.64 -6.31
C VAL A 56 -0.52 4.54 -5.64
N HIS A 57 -1.41 3.94 -4.87
CA HIS A 57 -2.43 4.63 -4.11
C HIS A 57 -2.37 4.18 -2.65
N PHE A 58 -2.11 5.11 -1.75
CA PHE A 58 -2.21 4.89 -0.32
C PHE A 58 -3.51 5.50 0.19
N THR A 59 -4.31 4.73 0.91
CA THR A 59 -5.54 5.21 1.55
C THR A 59 -5.43 5.04 3.05
N ALA A 60 -5.49 6.13 3.82
CA ALA A 60 -5.47 6.05 5.27
C ALA A 60 -6.74 5.35 5.79
N ASN A 61 -6.65 4.67 6.93
CA ASN A 61 -7.79 3.96 7.51
C ASN A 61 -8.99 4.88 7.77
N SER A 62 -8.73 6.15 8.13
CA SER A 62 -9.76 7.19 8.31
C SER A 62 -10.45 7.61 7.01
N GLU A 63 -9.84 7.33 5.86
CA GLU A 63 -10.30 7.75 4.53
C GLU A 63 -10.89 6.60 3.71
N LEU A 64 -10.84 5.35 4.22
CA LEU A 64 -11.36 4.17 3.51
C LEU A 64 -12.86 4.25 3.16
N THR A 65 -13.63 5.09 3.86
CA THR A 65 -15.05 5.32 3.57
C THR A 65 -15.30 6.47 2.58
N ALA A 66 -14.27 7.25 2.23
CA ALA A 66 -14.37 8.34 1.29
C ALA A 66 -14.14 7.83 -0.14
N ALA A 67 -15.00 8.24 -1.08
CA ALA A 67 -14.93 7.78 -2.47
C ALA A 67 -13.68 8.24 -3.24
N ASP A 68 -13.11 9.39 -2.85
CA ASP A 68 -11.94 10.02 -3.48
C ASP A 68 -10.80 10.25 -2.47
N GLY A 69 -10.77 9.44 -1.40
CA GLY A 69 -9.75 9.56 -0.35
C GLY A 69 -8.38 9.01 -0.74
N GLY A 70 -7.35 9.47 -0.02
CA GLY A 70 -6.01 8.91 -0.12
C GLY A 70 -5.07 9.65 -1.07
N TRP A 71 -3.79 9.27 -0.97
CA TRP A 71 -2.70 9.81 -1.74
C TRP A 71 -2.34 8.91 -2.92
N ARG A 72 -2.24 9.50 -4.11
CA ARG A 72 -1.84 8.79 -5.33
C ARG A 72 -0.53 9.34 -5.88
N THR A 73 0.34 8.45 -6.33
CA THR A 73 1.58 8.80 -7.04
C THR A 73 1.86 7.83 -8.18
N SER A 74 2.77 8.18 -9.09
CA SER A 74 3.22 7.26 -10.14
C SER A 74 4.11 6.16 -9.53
N ARG A 75 4.01 4.93 -10.04
CA ARG A 75 4.89 3.84 -9.66
C ARG A 75 6.37 4.16 -9.90
N SER A 76 6.67 5.00 -10.90
CA SER A 76 8.03 5.51 -11.17
C SER A 76 8.65 6.30 -10.00
N GLN A 77 7.84 6.75 -9.05
CA GLN A 77 8.31 7.43 -7.85
C GLN A 77 8.80 6.46 -6.77
N ILE A 78 8.66 5.15 -6.94
CA ILE A 78 9.30 4.18 -6.05
C ILE A 78 10.82 4.28 -6.24
N ALA A 79 11.53 4.66 -5.19
CA ALA A 79 12.98 4.76 -5.15
C ALA A 79 13.64 3.41 -4.85
N GLY A 80 12.95 2.57 -4.06
CA GLY A 80 13.47 1.27 -3.66
C GLY A 80 12.48 0.51 -2.79
N VAL A 81 12.66 -0.81 -2.74
CA VAL A 81 11.97 -1.71 -1.82
C VAL A 81 13.01 -2.53 -1.09
N ARG A 82 12.92 -2.58 0.24
CA ARG A 82 13.79 -3.38 1.10
C ARG A 82 12.97 -4.12 2.14
N ASP A 83 13.51 -5.15 2.77
CA ASP A 83 12.85 -5.76 3.92
C ASP A 83 12.81 -4.76 5.10
N GLY A 84 11.71 -4.83 5.86
CA GLY A 84 11.48 -4.04 7.06
C GLY A 84 12.11 -4.63 8.31
N ASP A 85 11.69 -4.09 9.46
CA ASP A 85 12.26 -4.49 10.74
C ASP A 85 11.58 -5.78 11.25
N GLU A 86 10.30 -6.02 10.90
CA GLU A 86 9.60 -7.26 11.26
C GLU A 86 9.56 -8.29 10.11
N PRO A 87 9.47 -9.60 10.43
CA PRO A 87 9.36 -10.66 9.42
C PRO A 87 8.15 -10.46 8.50
N GLY A 88 8.42 -10.34 7.20
CA GLY A 88 7.38 -10.15 6.18
C GLY A 88 6.98 -8.69 5.96
N GLU A 89 7.58 -7.74 6.67
CA GLU A 89 7.47 -6.34 6.33
C GLU A 89 8.38 -5.98 5.15
N LEU A 90 7.88 -5.08 4.31
CA LEU A 90 8.64 -4.44 3.25
C LEU A 90 8.54 -2.93 3.41
N VAL A 91 9.66 -2.25 3.23
CA VAL A 91 9.77 -0.80 3.29
C VAL A 91 9.86 -0.30 1.85
N ILE A 92 8.86 0.45 1.41
CA ILE A 92 8.81 1.09 0.09
C ILE A 92 9.20 2.55 0.27
N ALA A 93 10.36 2.92 -0.28
CA ALA A 93 10.83 4.29 -0.30
C ALA A 93 10.33 5.00 -1.56
N PHE A 94 9.88 6.25 -1.42
CA PHE A 94 9.45 7.09 -2.52
C PHE A 94 10.41 8.25 -2.75
N ARG A 95 10.56 8.67 -4.01
CA ARG A 95 11.33 9.85 -4.40
C ARG A 95 10.62 11.12 -3.93
N THR A 96 11.39 12.10 -3.51
CA THR A 96 10.91 13.46 -3.24
C THR A 96 10.66 14.20 -4.55
N PRO A 97 9.70 15.15 -4.63
CA PRO A 97 8.85 15.65 -3.56
C PRO A 97 7.51 14.89 -3.46
N GLY A 98 7.25 14.25 -2.33
CA GLY A 98 5.97 13.62 -1.99
C GLY A 98 5.69 13.77 -0.49
N PRO A 99 4.42 13.68 -0.05
CA PRO A 99 4.04 13.80 1.36
C PRO A 99 4.63 12.66 2.20
N PHE A 100 4.70 11.46 1.64
CA PHE A 100 5.28 10.29 2.27
C PHE A 100 6.67 10.00 1.69
N GLN A 101 7.63 9.81 2.58
CA GLN A 101 8.98 9.39 2.20
C GLN A 101 9.08 7.87 2.16
N THR A 102 8.37 7.21 3.05
CA THR A 102 8.45 5.76 3.24
C THR A 102 7.08 5.21 3.59
N ILE A 103 6.70 4.09 2.99
CA ILE A 103 5.53 3.32 3.38
C ILE A 103 5.98 1.90 3.72
N VAL A 104 5.75 1.47 4.95
CA VAL A 104 6.00 0.10 5.39
C VAL A 104 4.74 -0.70 5.08
N VAL A 105 4.89 -1.84 4.44
CA VAL A 105 3.78 -2.73 4.08
C VAL A 105 4.00 -4.13 4.63
N THR A 106 2.90 -4.82 4.92
CA THR A 106 2.93 -6.23 5.32
C THR A 106 2.12 -7.05 4.31
N PRO A 107 2.76 -7.54 3.23
CA PRO A 107 2.04 -8.26 2.17
C PRO A 107 1.45 -9.58 2.65
N PHE A 108 0.14 -9.72 2.53
CA PHE A 108 -0.53 -11.01 2.80
C PHE A 108 -0.49 -11.97 1.60
N MET A 109 -0.28 -11.45 0.39
CA MET A 109 -0.19 -12.23 -0.85
C MET A 109 0.88 -11.65 -1.78
N HIS A 110 1.39 -12.50 -2.67
CA HIS A 110 2.35 -12.13 -3.73
C HIS A 110 3.60 -11.39 -3.22
N SER A 111 4.12 -11.76 -2.03
CA SER A 111 5.31 -11.13 -1.42
C SER A 111 6.50 -11.01 -2.38
N ASP A 112 6.68 -11.98 -3.28
CA ASP A 112 7.70 -11.94 -4.33
C ASP A 112 7.47 -10.77 -5.31
N LYS A 113 6.22 -10.52 -5.73
CA LYS A 113 5.89 -9.39 -6.61
C LYS A 113 6.16 -8.05 -5.93
N TRP A 114 5.88 -7.94 -4.63
CA TRP A 114 6.18 -6.73 -3.86
C TRP A 114 7.67 -6.41 -3.84
N ARG A 115 8.53 -7.42 -3.65
CA ARG A 115 9.99 -7.23 -3.67
C ARG A 115 10.51 -6.78 -5.04
N THR A 116 9.84 -7.16 -6.12
CA THR A 116 10.21 -6.76 -7.49
C THR A 116 9.75 -5.35 -7.89
N LEU A 117 9.03 -4.61 -7.02
CA LEU A 117 8.48 -3.29 -7.37
C LEU A 117 9.54 -2.23 -7.69
N ALA A 118 10.76 -2.36 -7.14
CA ALA A 118 11.88 -1.44 -7.41
C ALA A 118 12.75 -1.84 -8.61
N ALA A 119 12.51 -3.01 -9.22
CA ALA A 119 13.32 -3.53 -10.32
C ALA A 119 12.80 -3.13 -11.72
N GLY A 120 11.89 -2.15 -11.80
CA GLY A 120 11.29 -1.64 -13.04
C GLY A 120 11.83 -0.29 -13.43
#